data_AF-A0A2G9TK53-F1
#
_entry.id   AF-A0A2G9TK53-F1
#
_cell.length_a   1.000
_cell.length_b   1.000
_cell.length_c   1.000
_cell.angle_alpha   90.00
_cell.angle_beta   90.00
_cell.angle_gamma   90.00
#
_symmetry.space_group_name_H-M   'P 1'
#
loop_
_entity.id
_entity.type
_entity.pdbx_description
1 polymer ?
#
loop_
_entity_poly.entity_id
_entity_poly.type
_entity_poly.pdbx_seq_one_letter_code
_entity_poly.pdbx_strand_id
1 'polypeptide(L)'
;MKTVDVRHHTFVEPVRRILNVFDMKHFYFSESYQMLLDFLHELNDAVLNVKTCDDVAIGDNVLKLIEMLDTLLEMINIVTNLLPDEMKPASVELCPYLGDSFGNATRIDYGSGHESCFAIFLLCLYRIGFLTNADHQAVVLRVFVK
;
A
#
# COMPACT_ATOMS: atom_id res chain seq x y z
N MET A 1 -22.35 -4.65 -9.11
CA MET A 1 -21.77 -5.49 -8.03
C MET A 1 -22.79 -5.97 -6.98
N LYS A 2 -22.73 -7.26 -6.58
CA LYS A 2 -23.54 -7.84 -5.48
C LYS A 2 -23.06 -7.32 -4.12
N THR A 3 -23.94 -6.69 -3.35
CA THR A 3 -23.62 -6.23 -2.00
C THR A 3 -23.86 -7.34 -0.98
N VAL A 4 -23.17 -7.22 0.16
CA VAL A 4 -23.29 -8.15 1.28
C VAL A 4 -24.07 -7.46 2.39
N ASP A 5 -25.01 -8.18 3.02
CA ASP A 5 -25.68 -7.70 4.23
C ASP A 5 -24.72 -7.80 5.43
N VAL A 6 -24.14 -6.66 5.79
CA VAL A 6 -23.16 -6.53 6.87
C VAL A 6 -23.68 -7.00 8.24
N ARG A 7 -25.00 -7.05 8.45
CA ARG A 7 -25.59 -7.49 9.73
C ARG A 7 -25.64 -9.01 9.86
N HIS A 8 -25.67 -9.71 8.75
CA HIS A 8 -25.80 -11.17 8.70
C HIS A 8 -24.56 -11.86 8.11
N HIS A 9 -23.59 -11.09 7.62
CA HIS A 9 -22.34 -11.63 7.11
C HIS A 9 -21.33 -11.88 8.23
N THR A 10 -20.67 -13.03 8.17
CA THR A 10 -19.56 -13.36 9.06
C THR A 10 -18.24 -12.99 8.39
N PHE A 11 -17.59 -11.95 8.88
CA PHE A 11 -16.27 -11.53 8.42
C PHE A 11 -15.18 -12.39 9.08
N VAL A 12 -14.17 -12.78 8.30
CA VAL A 12 -13.00 -13.54 8.76
C VAL A 12 -11.73 -12.95 8.17
N GLU A 13 -10.60 -13.12 8.86
CA GLU A 13 -9.30 -12.70 8.34
C GLU A 13 -8.93 -13.50 7.07
N PRO A 14 -8.61 -12.84 5.94
CA PRO A 14 -8.18 -13.53 4.73
C PRO A 14 -6.87 -14.29 4.97
N VAL A 15 -6.78 -15.51 4.45
CA VAL A 15 -5.56 -16.31 4.52
C VAL A 15 -5.06 -16.63 3.13
N ARG A 16 -3.74 -16.80 2.99
CA ARG A 16 -3.12 -17.14 1.70
C ARG A 16 -3.67 -18.49 1.19
N ARG A 17 -4.31 -18.47 0.02
CA ARG A 17 -4.89 -19.67 -0.64
C ARG A 17 -4.18 -20.09 -1.93
N ILE A 18 -3.38 -19.20 -2.53
CA ILE A 18 -2.56 -19.49 -3.71
C ILE A 18 -1.11 -19.66 -3.24
N LEU A 19 -0.65 -20.89 -3.19
CA LEU A 19 0.69 -21.27 -2.71
C LEU A 19 1.59 -21.69 -3.86
N ASN A 20 1.01 -22.29 -4.89
CA ASN A 20 1.72 -22.75 -6.07
C ASN A 20 0.87 -22.55 -7.35
N VAL A 21 1.45 -22.87 -8.50
CA VAL A 21 0.81 -22.68 -9.81
C VAL A 21 -0.48 -23.49 -10.00
N PHE A 22 -0.63 -24.64 -9.34
CA PHE A 22 -1.83 -25.48 -9.47
C PHE A 22 -3.05 -24.87 -8.78
N ASP A 23 -2.83 -24.06 -7.75
CA ASP A 23 -3.89 -23.36 -7.02
C ASP A 23 -4.56 -22.26 -7.87
N MET A 24 -3.89 -21.79 -8.93
CA MET A 24 -4.43 -20.79 -9.85
C MET A 24 -5.73 -21.24 -10.49
N LYS A 25 -5.86 -22.53 -10.80
CA LYS A 25 -7.10 -23.08 -11.35
C LYS A 25 -8.25 -22.86 -10.37
N HIS A 26 -8.06 -23.15 -9.08
CA HIS A 26 -9.09 -22.94 -8.07
C HIS A 26 -9.45 -21.46 -7.92
N PHE A 27 -8.47 -20.57 -8.03
CA PHE A 27 -8.71 -19.14 -8.01
C PHE A 27 -9.57 -18.68 -9.20
N TYR A 28 -9.21 -19.07 -10.44
CA TYR A 28 -9.95 -18.65 -11.65
C TYR A 28 -11.41 -19.11 -11.69
N PHE A 29 -11.76 -20.20 -11.02
CA PHE A 29 -13.13 -20.69 -10.92
C PHE A 29 -13.84 -20.28 -9.62
N SER A 30 -13.25 -19.41 -8.80
CA SER A 30 -13.83 -18.94 -7.53
C SER A 30 -14.84 -17.80 -7.74
N GLU A 31 -15.82 -17.68 -6.84
CA GLU A 31 -16.76 -16.54 -6.81
C GLU A 31 -15.99 -15.22 -6.66
N SER A 32 -14.94 -15.18 -5.83
CA SER A 32 -14.12 -13.98 -5.62
C SER A 32 -13.43 -13.50 -6.89
N TYR A 33 -12.96 -14.41 -7.74
CA TYR A 33 -12.35 -14.03 -9.03
C TYR A 33 -13.37 -13.44 -9.98
N GLN A 34 -14.56 -14.06 -10.09
CA GLN A 34 -15.64 -13.51 -10.92
C GLN A 34 -16.08 -12.13 -10.42
N MET A 35 -16.28 -11.97 -9.10
CA MET A 35 -16.61 -10.68 -8.50
C MET A 35 -15.57 -9.60 -8.79
N LEU A 36 -14.27 -9.96 -8.74
CA LEU A 36 -13.19 -9.03 -9.06
C LEU A 36 -13.21 -8.62 -10.53
N LEU A 37 -13.37 -9.58 -11.46
CA LEU A 37 -13.46 -9.28 -12.89
C LEU A 37 -14.67 -8.39 -13.21
N ASP A 38 -15.84 -8.73 -12.67
CA ASP A 38 -17.07 -7.93 -12.88
C ASP A 38 -16.86 -6.50 -12.38
N PHE A 39 -16.27 -6.33 -11.19
CA PHE A 39 -15.94 -5.01 -10.64
C PHE A 39 -14.97 -4.22 -11.53
N LEU A 40 -13.90 -4.85 -12.01
CA LEU A 40 -12.93 -4.20 -12.91
C LEU A 40 -13.59 -3.78 -14.24
N HIS A 41 -14.48 -4.60 -14.78
CA HIS A 41 -15.24 -4.25 -15.98
C HIS A 41 -16.21 -3.09 -15.71
N GLU A 42 -16.97 -3.11 -14.61
CA GLU A 42 -17.86 -2.02 -14.21
C GLU A 42 -17.09 -0.69 -14.06
N LEU A 43 -15.90 -0.70 -13.45
CA LEU A 43 -15.05 0.49 -13.33
C LEU A 43 -14.51 0.97 -14.67
N ASN A 44 -14.04 0.05 -15.53
CA ASN A 44 -13.56 0.39 -16.86
C ASN A 44 -14.66 1.07 -17.69
N ASP A 45 -15.87 0.51 -17.64
CA ASP A 45 -17.01 1.04 -18.38
C ASP A 45 -17.43 2.42 -17.87
N ALA A 46 -17.34 2.66 -16.56
CA ALA A 46 -17.69 3.92 -15.92
C ALA A 46 -16.81 5.11 -16.36
N VAL A 47 -15.59 4.85 -16.86
CA VAL A 47 -14.65 5.90 -17.30
C VAL A 47 -14.51 5.98 -18.83
N LEU A 48 -15.29 5.21 -19.60
CA LEU A 48 -15.26 5.29 -21.06
C LEU A 48 -15.64 6.69 -21.54
N ASN A 49 -14.74 7.29 -22.32
CA ASN A 49 -14.85 8.66 -22.83
C ASN A 49 -14.83 9.78 -21.76
N VAL A 50 -14.44 9.46 -20.52
CA VAL A 50 -14.19 10.44 -19.46
C VAL A 50 -12.70 10.74 -19.39
N LYS A 51 -12.31 12.01 -19.36
CA LYS A 51 -10.92 12.42 -19.17
C LYS A 51 -10.63 12.61 -17.69
N THR A 52 -9.36 12.40 -17.31
CA THR A 52 -8.88 12.61 -15.93
C THR A 52 -9.08 14.06 -15.44
N CYS A 53 -9.23 15.03 -16.35
CA CYS A 53 -9.46 16.44 -16.02
C CYS A 53 -10.93 16.86 -16.02
N ASP A 54 -11.86 15.95 -16.31
CA ASP A 54 -13.28 16.28 -16.31
C ASP A 54 -13.79 16.45 -14.88
N ASP A 55 -14.70 17.40 -14.66
CA ASP A 55 -15.35 17.59 -13.36
C ASP A 55 -16.34 16.44 -13.10
N VAL A 56 -16.09 15.67 -12.04
CA VAL A 56 -16.95 14.55 -11.61
C VAL A 56 -17.53 14.85 -10.24
N ALA A 57 -18.79 14.50 -10.02
CA ALA A 57 -19.41 14.62 -8.70
C ALA A 57 -18.75 13.67 -7.69
N ILE A 58 -18.21 14.23 -6.59
CA ILE A 58 -17.57 13.47 -5.52
C ILE A 58 -18.52 13.41 -4.32
N GLY A 59 -18.95 12.20 -3.95
CA GLY A 59 -19.77 11.99 -2.75
C GLY A 59 -18.93 11.97 -1.46
N ASP A 60 -19.55 12.26 -0.32
CA ASP A 60 -18.86 12.34 0.99
C ASP A 60 -18.02 11.10 1.34
N ASN A 61 -18.50 9.91 0.99
CA ASN A 61 -17.76 8.67 1.25
C ASN A 61 -16.50 8.56 0.39
N VAL A 62 -16.56 9.03 -0.87
CA VAL A 62 -15.39 9.06 -1.76
C VAL A 62 -14.39 10.10 -1.25
N LEU A 63 -14.87 11.27 -0.81
CA LEU A 63 -14.02 12.30 -0.21
C LEU A 63 -13.28 11.77 1.03
N LYS A 64 -13.98 11.08 1.95
CA LYS A 64 -13.35 10.43 3.11
C LYS A 64 -12.30 9.39 2.71
N LEU A 65 -12.53 8.64 1.63
CA LEU A 65 -11.54 7.70 1.11
C LEU A 65 -10.30 8.41 0.57
N ILE A 66 -10.49 9.53 -0.15
CA ILE A 66 -9.39 10.36 -0.64
C ILE A 66 -8.58 10.93 0.53
N GLU A 67 -9.23 11.54 1.52
CA GLU A 67 -8.55 12.10 2.71
C GLU A 67 -7.75 11.04 3.49
N MET A 68 -8.30 9.82 3.60
CA MET A 68 -7.60 8.69 4.21
C MET A 68 -6.36 8.28 3.41
N LEU A 69 -6.46 8.25 2.07
CA LEU A 69 -5.33 7.95 1.19
C LEU A 69 -4.27 9.07 1.25
N ASP A 70 -4.68 10.33 1.28
CA ASP A 70 -3.78 11.48 1.44
C ASP A 70 -3.01 11.41 2.76
N THR A 71 -3.68 11.00 3.83
CA THR A 71 -3.03 10.76 5.14
C THR A 71 -1.99 9.65 5.05
N LEU A 72 -2.29 8.56 4.34
CA LEU A 72 -1.33 7.46 4.11
C LEU A 72 -0.13 7.91 3.27
N LEU A 73 -0.33 8.85 2.35
CA LEU A 73 0.71 9.41 1.49
C LEU A 73 1.58 10.46 2.18
N GLU A 74 1.21 10.91 3.39
CA GLU A 74 1.94 11.93 4.15
C GLU A 74 3.19 11.37 4.85
N MET A 75 4.07 10.70 4.08
CA MET A 75 5.29 10.03 4.53
C MET A 75 6.24 10.95 5.29
N ILE A 76 6.25 12.24 4.94
CA ILE A 76 7.06 13.26 5.61
C ILE A 76 6.70 13.40 7.07
N ASN A 77 5.42 13.46 7.39
CA ASN A 77 4.97 13.57 8.78
C ASN A 77 5.24 12.28 9.54
N ILE A 78 5.10 11.12 8.88
CA ILE A 78 5.39 9.82 9.50
C ILE A 78 6.86 9.73 9.94
N VAL A 79 7.81 10.03 9.04
CA VAL A 79 9.25 9.96 9.37
C VAL A 79 9.64 11.06 10.36
N THR A 80 9.12 12.27 10.20
CA THR A 80 9.42 13.38 11.14
C THR A 80 8.95 13.06 12.56
N ASN A 81 7.80 12.40 12.70
CA ASN A 81 7.26 12.00 14.00
C ASN A 81 7.96 10.76 14.59
N LEU A 82 8.60 9.93 13.76
CA LEU A 82 9.40 8.79 14.19
C LEU A 82 10.73 9.24 14.85
N LEU A 83 11.34 10.30 14.33
CA LEU A 83 12.69 10.72 14.70
C LEU A 83 12.71 11.67 15.92
N PRO A 84 13.75 11.60 16.78
CA PRO A 84 14.07 12.64 17.75
C PRO A 84 14.29 14.00 17.09
N ASP A 85 14.06 15.10 17.84
CA ASP A 85 14.13 16.47 17.32
C ASP A 85 15.45 16.79 16.60
N GLU A 86 16.56 16.31 17.14
CA GLU A 86 17.91 16.50 16.57
C GLU A 86 18.12 15.76 15.24
N MET A 87 17.34 14.72 14.96
CA MET A 87 17.42 13.91 13.74
C MET A 87 16.36 14.28 12.70
N LYS A 88 15.36 15.10 13.04
CA LYS A 88 14.30 15.54 12.12
C LYS A 88 14.80 16.12 10.79
N PRO A 89 15.93 16.86 10.72
CA PRO A 89 16.47 17.32 9.43
C PRO A 89 16.76 16.18 8.43
N ALA A 90 17.04 14.97 8.89
CA ALA A 90 17.27 13.80 8.02
C ALA A 90 16.01 13.35 7.27
N SER A 91 14.82 13.78 7.70
CA SER A 91 13.54 13.43 7.06
C SER A 91 13.53 13.83 5.58
N VAL A 92 14.22 14.91 5.19
CA VAL A 92 14.29 15.35 3.79
C VAL A 92 14.86 14.26 2.85
N GLU A 93 15.78 13.43 3.36
CA GLU A 93 16.40 12.33 2.62
C GLU A 93 15.68 10.99 2.85
N LEU A 94 15.23 10.74 4.07
CA LEU A 94 14.56 9.49 4.44
C LEU A 94 13.18 9.35 3.79
N CYS A 95 12.42 10.44 3.64
CA CYS A 95 11.04 10.39 3.17
C CYS A 95 10.91 9.95 1.71
N PRO A 96 11.74 10.45 0.77
CA PRO A 96 11.74 9.92 -0.59
C PRO A 96 11.99 8.42 -0.66
N TYR A 97 12.96 7.88 0.09
CA TYR A 97 13.23 6.44 0.11
C TYR A 97 12.05 5.63 0.66
N LEU A 98 11.43 6.09 1.75
CA LEU A 98 10.24 5.43 2.30
C LEU A 98 9.05 5.53 1.34
N GLY A 99 8.80 6.69 0.74
CA GLY A 99 7.71 6.89 -0.22
C GLY A 99 7.84 6.00 -1.45
N ASP A 100 9.04 5.91 -2.01
CA ASP A 100 9.33 5.05 -3.17
C ASP A 100 9.39 3.56 -2.81
N SER A 101 9.25 3.18 -1.53
CA SER A 101 9.25 1.76 -1.11
C SER A 101 7.96 1.02 -1.44
N PHE A 102 6.88 1.74 -1.81
CA PHE A 102 5.52 1.21 -1.95
C PHE A 102 5.01 1.12 -3.40
N GLY A 103 5.91 1.17 -4.39
CA GLY A 103 5.54 1.10 -5.81
C GLY A 103 5.39 2.46 -6.47
N ASN A 104 5.06 2.47 -7.76
CA ASN A 104 4.82 3.69 -8.51
C ASN A 104 3.34 3.85 -8.87
N ALA A 105 2.70 4.91 -8.36
CA ALA A 105 1.27 5.14 -8.59
C ALA A 105 0.92 5.41 -10.06
N THR A 106 1.82 6.04 -10.83
CA THR A 106 1.59 6.36 -12.25
C THR A 106 1.67 5.12 -13.14
N ARG A 107 2.65 4.25 -12.91
CA ARG A 107 2.83 3.02 -13.69
C ARG A 107 2.03 1.83 -13.14
N ILE A 108 1.52 1.95 -11.91
CA ILE A 108 0.80 0.89 -11.18
C ILE A 108 1.68 -0.38 -11.14
N ASP A 109 2.94 -0.22 -10.75
CA ASP A 109 3.91 -1.30 -10.65
C ASP A 109 4.61 -1.36 -9.28
N TYR A 110 5.12 -2.56 -8.98
CA TYR A 110 5.95 -2.86 -7.82
C TYR A 110 7.00 -3.89 -8.22
N GLY A 111 8.19 -3.82 -7.63
CA GLY A 111 9.31 -4.70 -7.94
C GLY A 111 10.52 -4.46 -7.05
N SER A 112 11.62 -5.18 -7.32
CA SER A 112 12.81 -5.19 -6.48
C SER A 112 13.49 -3.83 -6.28
N GLY A 113 13.25 -2.86 -7.17
CA GLY A 113 13.69 -1.48 -6.98
C GLY A 113 13.01 -0.81 -5.78
N HIS A 114 11.71 -1.02 -5.60
CA HIS A 114 10.95 -0.50 -4.46
C HIS A 114 11.36 -1.20 -3.16
N GLU A 115 11.58 -2.52 -3.20
CA GLU A 115 12.15 -3.27 -2.08
C GLU A 115 13.54 -2.73 -1.68
N SER A 116 14.36 -2.35 -2.67
CA SER A 116 15.68 -1.76 -2.44
C SER A 116 15.58 -0.36 -1.82
N CYS A 117 14.60 0.46 -2.21
CA CYS A 117 14.33 1.74 -1.56
C CYS A 117 14.03 1.56 -0.06
N PHE A 118 13.27 0.53 0.32
CA PHE A 118 13.01 0.24 1.73
C PHE A 118 14.28 -0.18 2.48
N ALA A 119 15.11 -1.03 1.87
CA ALA A 119 16.39 -1.40 2.44
C ALA A 119 17.33 -0.19 2.60
N ILE A 120 17.33 0.74 1.64
CA ILE A 120 18.12 1.98 1.71
C ILE A 120 17.57 2.91 2.80
N PHE A 121 16.26 3.04 2.96
CA PHE A 121 15.65 3.78 4.07
C PHE A 121 16.16 3.25 5.42
N LEU A 122 16.13 1.93 5.63
CA LEU A 122 16.65 1.32 6.86
C LEU A 122 18.15 1.57 7.02
N LEU A 123 18.94 1.41 5.94
CA LEU A 123 20.36 1.74 5.94
C LEU A 123 20.61 3.18 6.40
N CYS A 124 19.82 4.15 5.91
CA CYS A 124 19.94 5.55 6.31
C CYS A 124 19.62 5.75 7.81
N LEU A 125 18.66 5.02 8.38
CA LEU A 125 18.41 5.02 9.83
C LEU A 125 19.60 4.50 10.64
N TYR A 126 20.32 3.49 10.15
CA TYR A 126 21.60 3.06 10.75
C TYR A 126 22.68 4.14 10.62
N ARG A 127 22.76 4.81 9.47
CA ARG A 127 23.77 5.84 9.19
C ARG A 127 23.64 7.08 10.06
N ILE A 128 22.43 7.45 10.46
CA ILE A 128 22.19 8.56 11.40
C ILE A 128 22.23 8.10 12.88
N GLY A 129 22.44 6.81 13.13
CA GLY A 129 22.53 6.25 14.48
C GLY A 129 21.18 6.06 15.18
N PHE A 130 20.06 6.17 14.46
CA PHE A 130 18.73 5.85 14.99
C PHE A 130 18.58 4.34 15.21
N LEU A 131 19.14 3.53 14.31
CA LEU A 131 19.31 2.09 14.48
C LEU A 131 20.78 1.75 14.69
N THR A 132 21.04 0.68 15.43
CA THR A 132 22.39 0.23 15.77
C THR A 132 22.56 -1.24 15.44
N ASN A 133 23.80 -1.74 15.39
CA ASN A 133 24.08 -3.15 15.08
C ASN A 133 23.37 -4.15 16.01
N ALA A 134 22.96 -3.72 17.21
CA ALA A 134 22.15 -4.54 18.11
C ALA A 134 20.74 -4.83 17.56
N ASP A 135 20.23 -3.98 16.68
CA ASP A 135 18.87 -4.04 16.13
C ASP A 135 18.77 -4.93 14.88
N HIS A 136 19.88 -5.41 14.30
CA HIS A 136 19.88 -6.15 13.04
C HIS A 136 18.87 -7.30 13.01
N GLN A 137 18.83 -8.11 14.06
CA GLN A 137 17.89 -9.24 14.14
C GLN A 137 16.44 -8.76 14.19
N ALA A 138 16.15 -7.70 14.96
CA ALA A 138 14.82 -7.14 15.06
C ALA A 138 14.37 -6.52 13.73
N VAL A 139 15.26 -5.82 13.02
CA VAL A 139 14.96 -5.27 11.70
C VAL A 139 14.56 -6.38 10.73
N VAL A 140 15.33 -7.45 10.63
CA VAL A 140 15.00 -8.56 9.71
C VAL A 140 13.74 -9.31 10.15
N LEU A 141 13.60 -9.65 11.43
CA LEU A 141 12.56 -10.56 11.89
C LEU A 141 11.26 -9.86 12.31
N ARG A 142 11.25 -8.53 12.41
CA ARG A 142 10.09 -7.76 12.89
C ARG A 142 9.72 -6.58 12.00
N VAL A 143 10.68 -5.94 11.32
CA VAL A 143 10.37 -4.84 10.39
C VAL A 143 10.07 -5.38 9.01
N PHE A 144 10.92 -6.22 8.42
CA PHE A 144 10.67 -6.79 7.08
C PHE A 144 9.47 -7.75 6.96
N VAL A 145 8.94 -8.20 8.10
CA VAL A 145 7.78 -9.13 8.13
C VAL A 145 6.45 -8.39 8.33
N LYS A 146 6.47 -7.06 8.35
CA LYS A 146 5.29 -6.20 8.46
C LYS A 146 4.95 -5.60 7.12
#